data_AF-A0A1B8BWQ3-F1
#
_entry.id   AF-A0A1B8BWQ3-F1
#
_cell.length_a   1.000
_cell.length_b   1.000
_cell.length_c   1.000
_cell.angle_alpha   90.00
_cell.angle_beta   90.00
_cell.angle_gamma   90.00
#
_symmetry.space_group_name_H-M   'P 1'
#
loop_
_entity.id
_entity.type
_entity.pdbx_description
1 polymer ?
#
loop_
_entity_poly.entity_id
_entity_poly.type
_entity_poly.pdbx_seq_one_letter_code
_entity_poly.pdbx_strand_id
1 'polypeptide(L)'
;MAPSILLVGFTGNIGTMIAQELLRRTIELRRVAFYARPGASSEKQVLYAMAEALGMERVEGEIRDIAVYRGFDIVICCLSHDSILDQISIIYTALAGGVRHIIPPEFGGIATNKP
;
A
#
# COMPACT_ATOMS: atom_id res chain seq x y z
N MET A 1 -5.85 7.12 18.92
CA MET A 1 -6.63 6.14 18.13
C MET A 1 -5.67 5.26 17.36
N ALA A 2 -5.97 3.97 17.24
CA ALA A 2 -5.19 3.04 16.42
C ALA A 2 -5.24 3.46 14.93
N PRO A 3 -4.12 3.41 14.20
CA PRO A 3 -4.06 3.88 12.81
C PRO A 3 -4.72 2.88 11.85
N SER A 4 -5.19 3.40 10.72
CA SER A 4 -5.56 2.60 9.55
C SER A 4 -4.55 2.74 8.43
N ILE A 5 -4.11 1.60 7.90
CA ILE A 5 -3.00 1.52 6.95
C ILE A 5 -3.49 0.97 5.61
N LEU A 6 -3.13 1.66 4.53
CA LEU A 6 -3.26 1.17 3.16
C LEU A 6 -1.86 0.84 2.59
N LEU A 7 -1.68 -0.39 2.12
CA LEU A 7 -0.46 -0.85 1.48
C LEU A 7 -0.62 -0.83 -0.05
N VAL A 8 0.17 -0.02 -0.73
CA VAL A 8 0.25 0.03 -2.20
C VAL A 8 1.44 -0.81 -2.65
N GLY A 9 1.26 -1.71 -3.61
CA GLY A 9 2.33 -2.62 -4.06
C GLY A 9 2.50 -3.86 -3.17
N PHE A 10 1.42 -4.31 -2.52
CA PHE A 10 1.41 -5.48 -1.63
C PHE A 10 2.06 -6.74 -2.23
N THR A 11 1.80 -7.06 -3.50
CA THR A 11 2.30 -8.31 -4.12
C THR A 11 3.79 -8.30 -4.43
N GLY A 12 4.50 -7.19 -4.20
CA GLY A 12 5.95 -7.14 -4.35
C GLY A 12 6.67 -7.82 -3.17
N ASN A 13 7.97 -8.06 -3.32
CA ASN A 13 8.80 -8.71 -2.28
C ASN A 13 8.70 -7.97 -0.94
N ILE A 14 8.92 -6.64 -0.95
CA ILE A 14 8.84 -5.82 0.26
C ILE A 14 7.41 -5.69 0.78
N GLY A 15 6.44 -5.49 -0.13
CA GLY A 15 5.03 -5.37 0.24
C GLY A 15 4.52 -6.61 0.99
N THR A 16 4.89 -7.81 0.54
CA THR A 16 4.46 -9.06 1.17
C THR A 16 5.05 -9.19 2.58
N MET A 17 6.32 -8.82 2.78
CA MET A 17 6.97 -8.85 4.10
C MET A 17 6.31 -7.86 5.07
N ILE A 18 6.02 -6.64 4.62
CA ILE A 18 5.35 -5.62 5.44
C ILE A 18 3.93 -6.09 5.80
N ALA A 19 3.17 -6.60 4.83
CA ALA A 19 1.82 -7.10 5.07
C ALA A 19 1.78 -8.21 6.13
N GLN A 20 2.74 -9.15 6.09
CA GLN A 20 2.84 -10.20 7.10
C GLN A 20 3.03 -9.64 8.51
N GLU A 21 3.85 -8.60 8.68
CA GLU A 21 4.07 -7.97 9.98
C GLU A 21 2.86 -7.15 10.44
N LEU A 22 2.19 -6.43 9.52
CA LEU A 22 0.94 -5.73 9.80
C LEU A 22 -0.15 -6.69 10.29
N LEU A 23 -0.25 -7.86 9.67
CA LEU A 23 -1.20 -8.92 10.05
C LEU A 23 -0.93 -9.50 11.44
N ARG A 24 0.33 -9.56 11.87
CA ARG A 24 0.70 -9.99 13.23
C ARG A 24 0.33 -8.96 14.31
N ARG A 25 0.12 -7.71 13.92
CA ARG A 25 -0.15 -6.57 14.83
C ARG A 25 -1.54 -6.00 14.66
N THR A 26 -2.50 -6.78 14.14
CA THR A 26 -3.87 -6.31 13.89
C THR A 26 -4.57 -5.74 15.12
N ILE A 27 -4.23 -6.20 16.34
CA ILE A 27 -4.76 -5.64 17.60
C ILE A 27 -4.32 -4.18 17.83
N GLU A 28 -3.17 -3.78 17.28
CA GLU A 28 -2.62 -2.42 17.37
C GLU A 28 -3.18 -1.49 16.27
N LEU A 29 -3.87 -2.05 15.27
CA LEU A 29 -4.28 -1.37 14.05
C LEU A 29 -5.80 -1.37 13.93
N ARG A 30 -6.39 -0.25 13.51
CA ARG A 30 -7.84 -0.15 13.32
C ARG A 30 -8.30 -0.86 12.05
N ARG A 31 -7.47 -0.82 11.00
CA ARG A 31 -7.77 -1.36 9.67
C ARG A 31 -6.45 -1.58 8.93
N VAL A 32 -6.32 -2.70 8.25
CA VAL A 32 -5.20 -2.99 7.36
C VAL A 32 -5.79 -3.36 6.02
N ALA A 33 -5.36 -2.65 4.98
CA ALA A 33 -5.82 -2.90 3.62
C ALA A 33 -4.66 -2.92 2.63
N PHE A 34 -4.90 -3.52 1.48
CA PHE A 34 -4.01 -3.42 0.32
C PHE A 34 -4.76 -2.86 -0.89
N TYR A 35 -4.04 -2.10 -1.70
CA TYR A 35 -4.52 -1.68 -3.01
C TYR A 35 -4.35 -2.80 -4.03
N ALA A 36 -5.43 -3.13 -4.73
CA ALA A 36 -5.47 -4.05 -5.86
C ALA A 36 -5.78 -3.27 -7.14
N ARG A 37 -4.92 -3.40 -8.16
CA ARG A 37 -5.16 -2.80 -9.47
C ARG A 37 -6.27 -3.58 -10.19
N PRO A 38 -7.26 -2.91 -10.79
CA PRO A 38 -8.23 -3.54 -11.66
C PRO A 38 -7.55 -4.33 -12.79
N GLY A 39 -8.04 -5.53 -13.07
CA GLY A 39 -7.46 -6.40 -14.10
C GLY A 39 -6.10 -7.00 -13.76
N ALA A 40 -5.76 -7.14 -12.47
CA ALA A 40 -4.56 -7.88 -12.06
C ALA A 40 -4.60 -9.34 -12.53
N SER A 41 -3.42 -9.90 -12.82
CA SER A 41 -3.25 -11.28 -13.30
C SER A 41 -3.76 -12.33 -12.32
N SER A 42 -4.01 -13.54 -12.80
CA SER A 42 -4.45 -14.70 -12.01
C SER A 42 -3.57 -14.95 -10.78
N GLU A 43 -2.25 -14.84 -10.93
CA GLU A 43 -1.29 -15.06 -9.85
C GLU A 43 -1.47 -14.01 -8.75
N LYS A 44 -1.71 -12.75 -9.14
CA LYS A 44 -1.99 -11.67 -8.17
C LYS A 44 -3.34 -11.84 -7.50
N GLN A 45 -4.37 -12.32 -8.20
CA GLN A 45 -5.68 -12.60 -7.61
C GLN A 45 -5.57 -13.67 -6.50
N VAL A 46 -4.74 -14.70 -6.69
CA VAL A 46 -4.47 -15.70 -5.64
C VAL A 46 -3.85 -15.04 -4.40
N LEU A 47 -2.85 -14.17 -4.58
CA LEU A 47 -2.24 -13.44 -3.47
C LEU A 47 -3.24 -12.51 -2.74
N TYR A 48 -4.12 -11.86 -3.49
CA TYR A 48 -5.19 -11.03 -2.91
C TYR A 48 -6.15 -11.86 -2.05
N ALA A 49 -6.63 -12.99 -2.58
CA ALA A 49 -7.53 -13.87 -1.84
C ALA A 49 -6.87 -14.42 -0.56
N MET A 50 -5.57 -14.73 -0.60
CA MET A 50 -4.82 -15.14 0.58
C MET A 50 -4.73 -14.02 1.62
N ALA A 51 -4.46 -12.77 1.21
CA ALA A 51 -4.40 -11.63 2.11
C ALA A 51 -5.76 -11.31 2.75
N GLU A 52 -6.84 -11.41 1.96
CA GLU A 52 -8.22 -11.26 2.43
C GLU A 52 -8.57 -12.33 3.47
N ALA A 53 -8.22 -13.60 3.21
CA ALA A 53 -8.42 -14.69 4.16
C ALA A 53 -7.66 -14.51 5.48
N LEU A 54 -6.55 -13.75 5.47
CA LEU A 54 -5.78 -13.41 6.65
C LEU A 54 -6.28 -12.14 7.37
N GLY A 55 -7.30 -11.47 6.83
CA GLY A 55 -7.96 -10.32 7.46
C GLY A 55 -7.53 -8.95 6.93
N MET A 56 -6.80 -8.89 5.80
CA MET A 56 -6.62 -7.62 5.11
C MET A 56 -7.84 -7.27 4.26
N GLU A 57 -8.19 -6.00 4.20
CA GLU A 57 -9.20 -5.53 3.25
C GLU A 57 -8.59 -5.26 1.87
N ARG A 58 -9.25 -5.74 0.82
CA ARG A 58 -8.92 -5.34 -0.55
C ARG A 58 -9.60 -4.01 -0.88
N VAL A 59 -8.80 -3.04 -1.31
CA VAL A 59 -9.28 -1.79 -1.91
C VAL A 59 -8.96 -1.83 -3.40
N GLU A 60 -10.00 -1.77 -4.23
CA GLU A 60 -9.88 -1.75 -5.68
C GLU A 60 -10.43 -0.44 -6.24
N GLY A 61 -9.83 0.03 -7.32
CA GLY A 61 -10.18 1.30 -7.96
C GLY A 61 -9.00 1.82 -8.78
N GLU A 62 -9.11 3.06 -9.24
CA GLU A 62 -7.98 3.71 -9.91
C GLU A 62 -7.05 4.33 -8.87
N ILE A 63 -5.74 4.10 -8.98
CA ILE A 63 -4.76 4.55 -7.98
C ILE A 63 -4.72 6.08 -7.82
N ARG A 64 -5.26 6.82 -8.79
CA ARG A 64 -5.36 8.28 -8.78
C ARG A 64 -6.74 8.79 -8.32
N ASP A 65 -7.60 7.90 -7.85
CA ASP A 65 -8.89 8.26 -7.26
C ASP A 65 -8.76 8.48 -5.75
N ILE A 66 -9.25 9.63 -5.28
CA ILE A 66 -9.32 10.01 -3.86
C ILE A 66 -10.07 8.94 -3.05
N ALA A 67 -11.07 8.30 -3.64
CA ALA A 67 -11.88 7.28 -2.97
C ALA A 67 -11.04 6.11 -2.42
N VAL A 68 -9.96 5.73 -3.11
CA VAL A 68 -9.04 4.64 -2.68
C VAL A 68 -8.39 4.94 -1.32
N TYR A 69 -8.20 6.22 -1.00
CA TYR A 69 -7.43 6.66 0.16
C TYR A 69 -8.29 7.05 1.37
N ARG A 70 -9.61 7.17 1.20
CA ARG A 70 -10.51 7.63 2.26
C ARG A 70 -10.53 6.68 3.45
N GLY A 71 -10.45 7.26 4.64
CA GLY A 71 -10.52 6.53 5.92
C GLY A 71 -9.21 5.86 6.35
N PHE A 72 -8.13 6.03 5.58
CA PHE A 72 -6.78 5.62 5.94
C PHE A 72 -5.99 6.79 6.54
N ASP A 73 -5.22 6.49 7.58
CA ASP A 73 -4.34 7.45 8.23
C ASP A 73 -2.95 7.45 7.59
N ILE A 74 -2.52 6.28 7.13
CA ILE A 74 -1.17 6.01 6.64
C ILE A 74 -1.25 5.26 5.31
N VAL A 75 -0.45 5.67 4.33
CA VAL A 75 -0.19 4.93 3.09
C VAL A 75 1.26 4.47 3.08
N ILE A 76 1.49 3.18 2.87
CA ILE A 76 2.83 2.63 2.67
C ILE A 76 2.95 2.23 1.20
N CYS A 77 3.90 2.82 0.49
CA CYS A 77 4.15 2.53 -0.92
C CYS A 77 5.32 1.55 -1.05
N CYS A 78 5.05 0.39 -1.64
CA CYS A 78 6.03 -0.66 -1.96
C CYS A 78 6.09 -0.90 -3.48
N LEU A 79 6.06 0.18 -4.25
CA LEU A 79 6.11 0.13 -5.71
C LEU A 79 7.49 -0.31 -6.21
N SER A 80 7.53 -1.01 -7.33
CA SER A 80 8.77 -1.32 -8.04
C SER A 80 9.30 -0.10 -8.81
N HIS A 81 10.52 -0.22 -9.32
CA HIS A 81 11.17 0.80 -10.15
C HIS A 81 10.27 1.31 -11.28
N ASP A 82 9.61 0.42 -12.02
CA ASP A 82 8.77 0.77 -13.17
C ASP A 82 7.55 1.63 -12.82
N SER A 83 7.16 1.67 -11.55
CA SER A 83 6.02 2.47 -11.07
C SER A 83 6.44 3.52 -10.05
N ILE A 84 7.75 3.78 -9.91
CA ILE A 84 8.27 4.70 -8.90
C ILE A 84 7.73 6.13 -9.09
N LEU A 85 7.48 6.55 -10.34
CA LEU A 85 6.97 7.89 -10.64
C LEU A 85 5.48 8.06 -10.31
N ASP A 86 4.71 6.97 -10.20
CA ASP A 86 3.30 7.04 -9.79
C ASP A 86 3.17 7.57 -8.34
N GLN A 87 4.23 7.48 -7.54
CA GLN A 87 4.26 7.99 -6.17
C GLN A 87 3.89 9.48 -6.09
N ILE A 88 4.23 10.28 -7.11
CA ILE A 88 3.89 11.72 -7.14
C ILE A 88 2.36 11.90 -7.13
N SER A 89 1.66 11.15 -7.98
CA SER A 89 0.20 11.20 -8.04
C SER A 89 -0.44 10.61 -6.77
N ILE A 90 0.14 9.53 -6.24
CA ILE A 90 -0.30 8.91 -4.99
C ILE A 90 -0.22 9.90 -3.84
N ILE A 91 0.86 10.67 -3.73
CA ILE A 91 1.04 11.67 -2.66
C ILE A 91 -0.12 12.67 -2.65
N TYR A 92 -0.37 13.33 -3.78
CA TYR A 92 -1.44 14.34 -3.85
C TYR A 92 -2.82 13.74 -3.60
N THR A 93 -3.10 12.57 -4.19
CA THR A 93 -4.40 11.93 -4.08
C THR A 93 -4.66 11.38 -2.67
N ALA A 94 -3.65 10.81 -2.03
CA ALA A 94 -3.71 10.33 -0.66
C ALA A 94 -3.94 11.48 0.34
N LEU A 95 -3.19 12.57 0.21
CA LEU A 95 -3.39 13.77 1.02
C LEU A 95 -4.81 14.33 0.86
N ALA A 96 -5.31 14.41 -0.37
CA ALA A 96 -6.69 14.82 -0.65
C ALA A 96 -7.74 13.85 -0.07
N GLY A 97 -7.39 12.57 0.08
CA GLY A 97 -8.20 11.54 0.74
C GLY A 97 -8.18 11.59 2.28
N GLY A 98 -7.38 12.47 2.87
CA GLY A 98 -7.25 12.63 4.32
C GLY A 98 -6.11 11.83 4.96
N VAL A 99 -5.24 11.20 4.16
CA VAL A 99 -4.04 10.51 4.65
C VAL A 99 -3.08 11.53 5.27
N ARG A 100 -2.49 11.17 6.41
CA ARG A 100 -1.59 12.06 7.19
C ARG A 100 -0.13 11.65 7.12
N HIS A 101 0.15 10.39 6.80
CA HIS A 101 1.51 9.87 6.68
C HIS A 101 1.65 9.03 5.40
N ILE A 102 2.71 9.28 4.66
CA ILE A 102 3.05 8.53 3.44
C ILE A 102 4.47 8.03 3.58
N ILE A 103 4.65 6.72 3.46
CA ILE A 103 5.97 6.06 3.47
C ILE A 103 6.33 5.69 2.03
N PRO A 104 7.30 6.36 1.40
CA PRO A 104 7.71 6.09 0.02
C PRO A 104 8.47 4.75 -0.11
N PRO A 105 8.59 4.19 -1.34
CA PRO A 105 9.25 2.91 -1.60
C PRO A 105 10.79 3.01 -1.57
N GLU A 106 11.35 3.33 -0.41
CA GLU A 106 12.79 3.61 -0.20
C GLU A 106 13.61 2.40 0.25
N PHE A 107 13.01 1.21 0.44
CA PHE A 107 13.51 0.07 1.22
C PHE A 107 14.83 -0.62 0.75
N GLY A 108 15.73 0.09 0.08
CA GLY A 108 17.10 -0.29 -0.25
C GLY A 108 18.14 0.62 0.41
N GLY A 109 19.29 0.80 -0.25
CA GLY A 109 20.37 1.67 0.22
C GLY A 109 20.08 3.15 0.02
N ILE A 110 20.72 4.01 0.82
CA ILE A 110 20.66 5.47 0.65
C ILE A 110 21.03 5.80 -0.80
N ALA A 111 20.16 6.52 -1.52
CA ALA A 111 20.48 7.09 -2.82
C ALA A 111 21.65 8.06 -2.64
N THR A 112 22.88 7.55 -2.75
CA THR A 112 24.05 8.39 -2.86
C THR A 112 24.04 8.92 -4.28
N ASN A 113 23.80 10.21 -4.43
CA ASN A 113 24.14 10.88 -5.67
C ASN A 113 25.62 10.58 -5.93
N LYS A 114 25.91 9.72 -6.91
CA LYS A 114 27.22 9.78 -7.55
C LYS A 114 27.24 11.14 -8.27
N PRO A 115 28.23 12.01 -7.95
CA PRO A 115 28.36 13.30 -8.60
C PRO A 115 28.54 13.15 -10.12
#